data_AF-A0A7W4PGE5-F1
#
_entry.id   AF-A0A7W4PGE5-F1
#
_cell.length_a   1.000
_cell.length_b   1.000
_cell.length_c   1.000
_cell.angle_alpha   90.00
_cell.angle_beta   90.00
_cell.angle_gamma   90.00
#
_symmetry.space_group_name_H-M   'P 1'
#
loop_
_entity.id
_entity.type
_entity.pdbx_description
1 polymer ?
#
loop_
_entity_poly.entity_id
_entity_poly.type
_entity_poly.pdbx_seq_one_letter_code
_entity_poly.pdbx_strand_id
1 'polypeptide(L)'
;MTAIPRPALRWHGGKWRLAPWVIEHFPPHDCYVEPFGGAASVLLRKPRVGAEVYNDLDDDVVGLFRVLRNADQAQRLIDQLRLTPFARAEDADCRRPAPDADPVERARRMIARSFMGFGSDSSRQDRTTGFRSSTNRDGGKSTPARDWSNYPDPMDAHLDPSVPDPIDYARHLRSEVDRLAAERDRIAQETREACASVCDRLRREEGRIYGVGLATDRSRVAMRVMKECAAAIRSAGDKA
;
A
#
# COMPACT_ATOMS: atom_id res chain seq x y z
N MET A 1 -17.33 -0.10 -10.74
CA MET A 1 -16.61 -0.59 -9.54
C MET A 1 -17.39 -1.78 -9.01
N THR A 2 -16.85 -2.97 -9.18
CA THR A 2 -17.37 -4.22 -8.64
C THR A 2 -17.33 -4.11 -7.12
N ALA A 3 -18.50 -3.96 -6.49
CA ALA A 3 -18.57 -3.71 -5.06
C ALA A 3 -18.22 -4.99 -4.32
N ILE A 4 -17.08 -5.01 -3.63
CA ILE A 4 -16.71 -6.10 -2.73
C ILE A 4 -17.82 -6.19 -1.65
N PRO A 5 -18.57 -7.30 -1.56
CA PRO A 5 -19.79 -7.35 -0.76
C PRO A 5 -19.52 -7.66 0.72
N ARG A 6 -18.34 -8.20 1.05
CA ARG A 6 -17.98 -8.65 2.40
C ARG A 6 -16.49 -8.42 2.71
N PRO A 7 -16.10 -8.32 3.99
CA PRO A 7 -14.69 -8.20 4.34
C PRO A 7 -13.92 -9.48 3.99
N ALA A 8 -12.64 -9.31 3.63
CA ALA A 8 -11.73 -10.40 3.35
C ALA A 8 -11.54 -11.34 4.55
N LEU A 9 -11.73 -10.85 5.78
CA LEU A 9 -11.56 -11.64 7.00
C LEU A 9 -12.50 -11.13 8.10
N ARG A 10 -13.01 -12.04 8.93
CA ARG A 10 -13.70 -11.64 10.17
C ARG A 10 -12.64 -11.21 11.19
N TRP A 11 -12.49 -9.90 11.36
CA TRP A 11 -11.44 -9.31 12.18
C TRP A 11 -11.98 -8.54 13.38
N HIS A 12 -11.26 -8.62 14.51
CA HIS A 12 -11.60 -7.83 15.68
C HIS A 12 -11.48 -6.33 15.38
N GLY A 13 -12.53 -5.59 15.70
CA GLY A 13 -12.57 -4.16 15.41
C GLY A 13 -12.64 -3.81 13.92
N GLY A 14 -12.92 -4.79 13.04
CA GLY A 14 -13.05 -4.56 11.60
C GLY A 14 -14.05 -3.45 11.30
N LYS A 15 -13.59 -2.39 10.61
CA LYS A 15 -14.41 -1.20 10.31
C LYS A 15 -15.20 -1.34 9.01
N TRP A 16 -15.46 -2.57 8.56
CA TRP A 16 -16.14 -2.83 7.28
C TRP A 16 -17.40 -2.00 7.14
N ARG A 17 -18.33 -2.05 8.10
CA ARG A 17 -19.60 -1.30 8.06
C ARG A 17 -19.41 0.21 8.17
N LEU A 18 -18.38 0.66 8.88
CA LEU A 18 -18.10 2.08 9.13
C LEU A 18 -17.28 2.74 8.02
N ALA A 19 -16.63 1.95 7.16
CA ALA A 19 -15.72 2.45 6.14
C ALA A 19 -16.30 3.57 5.26
N PRO A 20 -17.55 3.52 4.74
CA PRO A 20 -18.08 4.60 3.91
C PRO A 20 -18.10 5.94 4.64
N TRP A 21 -18.56 5.92 5.89
CA TRP A 21 -18.55 7.10 6.74
C TRP A 21 -17.13 7.60 6.99
N VAL A 22 -16.16 6.71 7.24
CA VAL A 22 -14.74 7.12 7.40
C VAL A 22 -14.21 7.77 6.11
N ILE A 23 -14.51 7.18 4.96
CA ILE A 23 -14.03 7.63 3.64
C ILE A 23 -14.59 9.01 3.29
N GLU A 24 -15.83 9.32 3.67
CA GLU A 24 -16.46 10.65 3.48
C GLU A 24 -15.68 11.79 4.16
N HIS A 25 -14.84 11.47 5.15
CA HIS A 25 -14.03 12.45 5.89
C HIS A 25 -12.59 12.53 5.39
N PHE A 26 -12.23 11.80 4.33
CA PHE A 26 -10.90 11.91 3.75
C PHE A 26 -10.76 13.22 2.98
N PRO A 27 -9.67 13.99 3.18
CA PRO A 27 -9.34 15.08 2.27
C PRO A 27 -8.99 14.49 0.88
N PRO A 28 -8.99 15.31 -0.19
CA PRO A 28 -8.35 14.91 -1.43
C PRO A 28 -6.91 14.45 -1.16
N HIS A 29 -6.54 13.27 -1.66
CA HIS A 29 -5.23 12.67 -1.41
C HIS A 29 -4.83 11.78 -2.58
N ASP A 30 -3.54 11.73 -2.85
CA ASP A 30 -2.93 10.80 -3.80
C ASP A 30 -2.20 9.65 -3.11
N CYS A 31 -2.07 9.71 -1.77
CA CYS A 31 -1.42 8.70 -0.95
C CYS A 31 -2.28 8.33 0.26
N TYR A 32 -2.42 7.03 0.51
CA TYR A 32 -3.14 6.47 1.65
C TYR A 32 -2.29 5.44 2.37
N VAL A 33 -2.22 5.54 3.71
CA VAL A 33 -1.47 4.60 4.55
C VAL A 33 -2.42 4.01 5.60
N GLU A 34 -2.51 2.69 5.66
CA GLU A 34 -3.24 1.94 6.67
C GLU A 34 -2.24 1.21 7.59
N PRO A 35 -1.78 1.85 8.69
CA PRO A 35 -0.74 1.28 9.55
C PRO A 35 -1.22 0.11 10.41
N PHE A 36 -2.54 0.03 10.63
CA PHE A 36 -3.24 -1.02 11.40
C PHE A 36 -4.30 -1.67 10.50
N GLY A 37 -3.83 -2.38 9.48
CA GLY A 37 -4.64 -2.82 8.35
C GLY A 37 -5.74 -3.82 8.70
N GLY A 38 -5.46 -4.79 9.57
CA GLY A 38 -6.37 -5.89 9.87
C GLY A 38 -6.94 -6.49 8.59
N ALA A 39 -8.26 -6.65 8.51
CA ALA A 39 -8.96 -7.11 7.30
C ALA A 39 -9.07 -6.08 6.15
N ALA A 40 -8.25 -5.03 6.13
CA ALA A 40 -8.20 -3.98 5.09
C ALA A 40 -9.57 -3.34 4.80
N SER A 41 -10.38 -3.14 5.85
CA SER A 41 -11.78 -2.78 5.68
C SER A 41 -12.00 -1.42 5.00
N VAL A 42 -11.13 -0.45 5.27
CA VAL A 42 -11.21 0.88 4.67
C VAL A 42 -10.53 0.87 3.31
N LEU A 43 -9.31 0.31 3.23
CA LEU A 43 -8.55 0.19 1.99
C LEU A 43 -9.32 -0.49 0.87
N LEU A 44 -9.99 -1.62 1.14
CA LEU A 44 -10.77 -2.36 0.14
C LEU A 44 -12.04 -1.62 -0.32
N ARG A 45 -12.51 -0.63 0.44
CA ARG A 45 -13.78 0.08 0.16
C ARG A 45 -13.60 1.49 -0.37
N LYS A 46 -12.44 2.12 -0.15
CA LYS A 46 -12.17 3.46 -0.64
C LYS A 46 -11.88 3.46 -2.15
N PRO A 47 -12.18 4.55 -2.87
CA PRO A 47 -11.65 4.75 -4.22
C PRO A 47 -10.12 4.68 -4.23
N ARG A 48 -9.54 4.18 -5.33
CA ARG A 48 -8.09 4.07 -5.46
C ARG A 48 -7.43 5.44 -5.63
N VAL A 49 -6.22 5.54 -5.12
CA VAL A 49 -5.34 6.73 -5.25
C VAL A 49 -3.95 6.28 -5.70
N GLY A 50 -3.06 7.21 -6.05
CA GLY A 50 -1.76 6.90 -6.63
C GLY A 50 -0.89 5.95 -5.80
N ALA A 51 -0.85 6.15 -4.48
CA ALA A 51 -0.07 5.35 -3.54
C ALA A 51 -0.95 4.79 -2.42
N GLU A 52 -0.85 3.49 -2.16
CA GLU A 52 -1.53 2.83 -1.06
C GLU A 52 -0.56 1.92 -0.30
N VAL A 53 -0.50 2.08 1.02
CA VAL A 53 0.40 1.33 1.89
C VAL A 53 -0.43 0.58 2.91
N TYR A 54 -0.43 -0.74 2.84
CA TYR A 54 -1.01 -1.61 3.85
C TYR A 54 0.08 -2.12 4.79
N ASN A 55 -0.15 -2.00 6.09
CA ASN A 55 0.72 -2.56 7.11
C ASN A 55 -0.12 -3.15 8.26
N ASP A 56 0.38 -4.23 8.84
CA ASP A 56 -0.12 -4.76 10.11
C ASP A 56 1.04 -5.40 10.90
N LEU A 57 0.87 -5.55 12.21
CA LEU A 57 1.83 -6.26 13.05
C LEU A 57 1.67 -7.79 12.93
N ASP A 58 0.47 -8.25 12.58
CA ASP A 58 0.18 -9.67 12.40
C ASP A 58 0.56 -10.12 10.97
N ASP A 59 1.72 -10.76 10.85
CA ASP A 59 2.22 -11.27 9.57
C ASP A 59 1.29 -12.30 8.92
N ASP A 60 0.40 -12.95 9.67
CA ASP A 60 -0.54 -13.89 9.09
C ASP A 60 -1.59 -13.15 8.24
N VAL A 61 -2.03 -11.96 8.66
CA VAL A 61 -3.02 -11.19 7.88
C VAL A 61 -2.37 -10.56 6.65
N VAL A 62 -1.11 -10.14 6.76
CA VAL A 62 -0.28 -9.76 5.59
C VAL A 62 -0.13 -10.96 4.64
N GLY A 63 0.09 -12.15 5.19
CA GLY A 63 0.16 -13.42 4.46
C GLY A 63 -1.12 -13.75 3.68
N LEU A 64 -2.29 -13.50 4.28
CA LEU A 64 -3.58 -13.66 3.59
C LEU A 64 -3.67 -12.78 2.34
N PHE A 65 -3.31 -11.49 2.43
CA PHE A 65 -3.34 -10.60 1.27
C PHE A 65 -2.31 -10.98 0.20
N ARG A 66 -1.15 -11.53 0.59
CA ARG A 66 -0.18 -12.10 -0.36
C ARG A 66 -0.75 -13.30 -1.14
N VAL A 67 -1.52 -14.16 -0.47
CA VAL A 67 -2.23 -15.29 -1.10
C VAL A 67 -3.31 -14.78 -2.05
N LEU A 68 -4.15 -13.83 -1.60
CA LEU A 68 -5.23 -13.26 -2.41
C LEU A 68 -4.72 -12.54 -3.67
N ARG A 69 -3.51 -11.98 -3.62
CA ARG A 69 -2.85 -11.35 -4.77
C ARG A 69 -2.51 -12.34 -5.89
N ASN A 70 -2.19 -13.59 -5.56
CA ASN A 70 -1.83 -14.59 -6.56
C ASN A 70 -3.08 -15.38 -6.96
N ALA A 71 -3.52 -15.24 -8.21
CA ALA A 71 -4.78 -15.83 -8.68
C ALA A 71 -4.85 -17.36 -8.44
N ASP A 72 -3.77 -18.10 -8.68
CA ASP A 72 -3.74 -19.56 -8.49
C ASP A 72 -3.83 -19.93 -7.00
N GLN A 73 -3.09 -19.24 -6.14
CA GLN A 73 -3.13 -19.46 -4.69
C GLN A 73 -4.48 -19.05 -4.10
N ALA A 74 -5.07 -17.98 -4.60
CA ALA A 74 -6.35 -17.48 -4.15
C ALA A 74 -7.49 -18.42 -4.56
N GLN A 75 -7.48 -18.94 -5.79
CA GLN A 75 -8.42 -19.96 -6.21
C GLN A 75 -8.30 -21.22 -5.34
N ARG A 76 -7.07 -21.70 -5.11
CA ARG A 76 -6.81 -22.82 -4.19
C ARG A 76 -7.35 -22.55 -2.78
N LEU A 77 -7.19 -21.34 -2.26
CA LEU A 77 -7.73 -20.94 -0.96
C LEU A 77 -9.25 -21.04 -0.94
N ILE A 78 -9.93 -20.48 -1.95
CA ILE A 78 -11.39 -20.48 -2.04
C ILE A 78 -11.92 -21.92 -2.11
N ASP A 79 -11.29 -22.78 -2.90
CA ASP A 79 -11.68 -24.19 -3.01
C ASP A 79 -11.49 -24.94 -1.69
N GLN A 80 -10.37 -24.72 -1.00
CA GLN A 80 -10.14 -25.30 0.33
C GLN A 80 -11.17 -24.81 1.37
N LEU A 81 -11.57 -23.54 1.32
CA LEU A 81 -12.59 -22.99 2.20
C LEU A 81 -13.96 -23.61 1.92
N ARG A 82 -14.34 -23.79 0.64
CA ARG A 82 -15.58 -24.47 0.24
C ARG A 82 -15.64 -25.92 0.75
N LEU A 83 -14.51 -26.62 0.72
CA LEU A 83 -14.39 -28.02 1.13
C LEU A 83 -14.22 -28.21 2.64
N THR A 84 -13.93 -27.15 3.40
CA THR A 84 -13.74 -27.23 4.85
C THR A 84 -15.11 -27.23 5.56
N PRO A 85 -15.48 -28.31 6.28
CA PRO A 85 -16.76 -28.35 6.98
C PRO A 85 -16.75 -27.44 8.22
N PHE A 86 -17.92 -26.92 8.58
CA PHE A 86 -18.09 -26.19 9.84
C PHE A 86 -18.12 -27.17 11.02
N ALA A 87 -16.95 -27.57 11.51
CA ALA A 87 -16.81 -28.63 12.51
C ALA A 87 -15.88 -28.25 13.66
N ARG A 88 -16.15 -28.78 14.85
CA ARG A 88 -15.29 -28.58 16.03
C ARG A 88 -13.88 -29.15 15.81
N ALA A 89 -13.78 -30.30 15.14
CA ALA A 89 -12.49 -30.91 14.82
C ALA A 89 -11.65 -30.00 13.90
N GLU A 90 -12.26 -29.39 12.89
CA GLU A 90 -11.59 -28.42 12.01
C GLU A 90 -11.10 -27.19 12.79
N ASP A 91 -11.92 -26.61 13.68
CA ASP A 91 -11.50 -25.48 14.52
C ASP A 91 -10.32 -25.86 15.43
N ALA A 92 -10.37 -27.03 16.06
CA ALA A 92 -9.29 -27.54 16.90
C ALA A 92 -8.00 -27.74 16.09
N ASP A 93 -8.12 -28.31 14.88
CA ASP A 93 -7.00 -28.58 14.00
C ASP A 93 -6.34 -27.30 13.48
N CYS A 94 -7.13 -26.28 13.16
CA CYS A 94 -6.65 -24.96 12.72
C CYS A 94 -5.90 -24.19 13.81
N ARG A 95 -6.10 -24.54 15.09
CA ARG A 95 -5.40 -23.94 16.25
C ARG A 95 -4.06 -24.60 16.53
N ARG A 96 -3.86 -25.85 16.10
CA ARG A 96 -2.58 -26.54 16.29
C ARG A 96 -1.46 -25.81 15.54
N PRO A 97 -0.26 -25.68 16.13
CA PRO A 97 0.92 -25.21 15.42
C PRO A 97 1.16 -26.01 14.14
N ALA A 98 1.48 -25.31 13.06
CA ALA A 98 1.83 -25.93 11.78
C ALA A 98 2.92 -25.07 11.12
N PRO A 99 4.18 -25.18 11.58
CA PRO A 99 5.28 -24.37 11.06
C PRO A 99 5.53 -24.63 9.56
N ASP A 100 5.23 -25.83 9.09
CA ASP A 100 5.45 -26.26 7.71
C ASP A 100 4.22 -26.04 6.80
N ALA A 101 3.17 -25.39 7.30
CA ALA A 101 1.99 -25.10 6.49
C ALA A 101 2.35 -24.14 5.35
N ASP A 102 1.90 -24.48 4.13
CA ASP A 102 2.05 -23.59 2.99
C ASP A 102 1.24 -22.29 3.20
N PRO A 103 1.54 -21.20 2.46
CA PRO A 103 0.83 -19.93 2.64
C PRO A 103 -0.69 -20.02 2.51
N VAL A 104 -1.19 -20.90 1.62
CA VAL A 104 -2.63 -21.09 1.38
C VAL A 104 -3.28 -21.75 2.59
N GLU A 105 -2.66 -22.80 3.15
CA GLU A 105 -3.15 -23.48 4.33
C GLU A 105 -3.08 -22.58 5.58
N ARG A 106 -2.05 -21.75 5.72
CA ARG A 106 -1.97 -20.74 6.79
C ARG A 106 -3.15 -19.76 6.72
N ALA A 107 -3.45 -19.26 5.51
CA ALA A 107 -4.59 -18.38 5.27
C ALA A 107 -5.94 -19.07 5.55
N ARG A 108 -6.12 -20.31 5.06
CA ARG A 108 -7.32 -21.13 5.30
C ARG A 108 -7.55 -21.32 6.81
N ARG A 109 -6.51 -21.72 7.56
CA ARG A 109 -6.60 -21.89 9.01
C ARG A 109 -6.96 -20.60 9.72
N MET A 110 -6.36 -19.46 9.36
CA MET A 110 -6.73 -18.17 9.96
C MET A 110 -8.21 -17.86 9.74
N ILE A 111 -8.69 -17.97 8.50
CA ILE A 111 -10.07 -17.72 8.15
C ILE A 111 -10.99 -18.66 8.93
N ALA A 112 -10.69 -19.96 8.96
CA ALA A 112 -11.47 -20.96 9.71
C ALA A 112 -11.57 -20.59 11.20
N ARG A 113 -10.45 -20.29 11.88
CA ARG A 113 -10.47 -19.86 13.28
C ARG A 113 -11.29 -18.58 13.48
N SER A 114 -11.20 -17.63 12.55
CA SER A 114 -11.96 -16.38 12.62
C SER A 114 -13.48 -16.60 12.54
N PHE A 115 -13.95 -17.64 11.85
CA PHE A 115 -15.37 -17.97 11.72
C PHE A 115 -15.87 -18.92 12.79
N MET A 116 -15.11 -19.99 13.06
CA MET A 116 -15.50 -21.09 13.95
C MET A 116 -15.27 -20.76 15.43
N GLY A 117 -14.30 -19.90 15.75
CA GLY A 117 -14.00 -19.50 17.13
C GLY A 117 -14.94 -18.43 17.70
N PHE A 118 -15.18 -18.48 19.02
CA PHE A 118 -15.91 -17.43 19.73
C PHE A 118 -15.13 -16.10 19.79
N GLY A 119 -15.87 -14.99 19.86
CA GLY A 119 -15.27 -13.65 19.87
C GLY A 119 -14.77 -13.25 18.49
N SER A 120 -14.48 -11.96 18.29
CA SER A 120 -13.95 -11.45 17.01
C SER A 120 -12.43 -11.52 16.90
N ASP A 121 -11.76 -11.88 18.00
CA ASP A 121 -10.29 -12.01 18.09
C ASP A 121 -9.82 -13.46 17.85
N SER A 122 -10.72 -14.32 17.34
CA SER A 122 -10.44 -15.74 17.14
C SER A 122 -9.57 -16.05 15.93
N SER A 123 -9.22 -15.06 15.09
CA SER A 123 -8.27 -15.22 13.99
C SER A 123 -6.85 -15.54 14.49
N ARG A 124 -6.49 -14.99 15.66
CA ARG A 124 -5.17 -15.14 16.27
C ARG A 124 -4.92 -16.58 16.72
N GLN A 125 -3.69 -17.04 16.55
CA GLN A 125 -3.29 -18.40 16.93
C GLN A 125 -3.00 -18.53 18.43
N ASP A 126 -2.51 -17.47 19.07
CA ASP A 126 -2.15 -17.43 20.49
C ASP A 126 -3.36 -17.34 21.44
N ARG A 127 -4.55 -17.05 20.89
CA ARG A 127 -5.80 -16.93 21.66
C ARG A 127 -6.66 -18.17 21.46
N THR A 128 -6.86 -18.91 22.54
CA THR A 128 -7.81 -20.03 22.55
C THR A 128 -9.22 -19.52 22.84
N THR A 129 -10.15 -19.75 21.91
CA THR A 129 -11.58 -19.53 22.09
C THR A 129 -12.33 -20.83 21.79
N GLY A 130 -13.54 -21.00 22.35
CA GLY A 130 -14.33 -22.20 22.08
C GLY A 130 -14.95 -22.19 20.67
N PHE A 131 -15.56 -23.32 20.29
CA PHE A 131 -16.25 -23.49 19.01
C PHE A 131 -17.69 -22.91 19.01
N ARG A 132 -18.01 -22.08 18.02
CA ARG A 132 -19.32 -21.43 17.82
C ARG A 132 -20.39 -22.43 17.36
N SER A 133 -20.95 -23.16 18.32
CA SER A 133 -22.00 -24.16 18.12
C SER A 133 -23.43 -23.61 18.17
N SER A 134 -23.63 -22.29 18.23
CA SER A 134 -24.98 -21.71 18.35
C SER A 134 -25.82 -21.95 17.08
N THR A 135 -26.87 -22.76 17.22
CA THR A 135 -27.78 -23.13 16.13
C THR A 135 -29.07 -22.31 16.12
N ASN A 136 -29.47 -21.75 17.27
CA ASN A 136 -30.67 -20.93 17.37
C ASN A 136 -30.29 -19.46 17.58
N ARG A 137 -30.78 -18.57 16.72
CA ARG A 137 -30.63 -17.12 16.89
C ARG A 137 -31.97 -16.45 16.65
N ASP A 138 -32.44 -15.73 17.66
CA ASP A 138 -33.66 -14.93 17.58
C ASP A 138 -33.53 -13.84 16.51
N GLY A 139 -34.65 -13.56 15.83
CA GLY A 139 -34.76 -12.46 14.87
C GLY A 139 -34.07 -12.68 13.52
N GLY A 140 -34.01 -13.92 13.02
CA GLY A 140 -33.57 -14.21 11.64
C GLY A 140 -32.07 -14.06 11.37
N LYS A 141 -31.24 -13.97 12.42
CA LYS A 141 -29.78 -13.84 12.27
C LYS A 141 -29.18 -15.14 11.76
N SER A 142 -28.31 -15.07 10.74
CA SER A 142 -27.60 -16.23 10.20
C SER A 142 -26.84 -16.98 11.31
N THR A 143 -26.92 -18.31 11.31
CA THR A 143 -26.13 -19.17 12.19
C THR A 143 -24.65 -19.10 11.79
N PRO A 144 -23.70 -19.38 12.69
CA PRO A 144 -22.28 -19.45 12.35
C PRO A 144 -22.00 -20.41 11.18
N ALA A 145 -22.67 -21.56 11.15
CA ALA A 145 -22.55 -22.53 10.06
C ALA A 145 -23.05 -21.99 8.71
N ARG A 146 -24.17 -21.24 8.70
CA ARG A 146 -24.70 -20.61 7.48
C ARG A 146 -23.87 -19.39 7.05
N ASP A 147 -23.30 -18.65 7.98
CA ASP A 147 -22.34 -17.58 7.67
C ASP A 147 -21.06 -18.13 7.03
N TRP A 148 -20.55 -19.26 7.55
CA TRP A 148 -19.43 -20.00 6.96
C TRP A 148 -19.73 -20.52 5.56
N SER A 149 -20.88 -21.16 5.34
CA SER A 149 -21.23 -21.71 4.03
C SER A 149 -21.30 -20.65 2.93
N ASN A 150 -21.65 -19.42 3.30
CA ASN A 150 -21.77 -18.30 2.36
C ASN A 150 -20.48 -17.46 2.26
N TYR A 151 -19.41 -17.84 2.97
CA TYR A 151 -18.14 -17.10 3.00
C TYR A 151 -17.31 -17.21 1.73
N PRO A 152 -17.10 -18.40 1.14
CA PRO A 152 -16.17 -18.54 0.02
C PRO A 152 -16.60 -17.82 -1.25
N ASP A 153 -17.89 -17.87 -1.62
CA ASP A 153 -18.33 -17.39 -2.94
C ASP A 153 -18.07 -15.89 -3.19
N PRO A 154 -18.30 -14.99 -2.22
CA PRO A 154 -18.01 -13.59 -2.44
C PRO A 154 -16.51 -13.26 -2.33
N MET A 155 -15.64 -14.23 -2.01
CA MET A 155 -14.18 -14.02 -2.06
C MET A 155 -13.66 -13.91 -3.48
N ASP A 156 -14.39 -14.45 -4.47
CA ASP A 156 -14.08 -14.28 -5.90
C ASP A 156 -14.01 -12.77 -6.27
N ALA A 157 -14.79 -11.92 -5.59
CA ALA A 157 -14.75 -10.47 -5.79
C ALA A 157 -13.46 -9.80 -5.31
N HIS A 158 -12.66 -10.45 -4.46
CA HIS A 158 -11.32 -9.98 -4.09
C HIS A 158 -10.26 -10.34 -5.15
N LEU A 159 -10.60 -11.21 -6.11
CA LEU A 159 -9.70 -11.66 -7.18
C LEU A 159 -9.82 -10.82 -8.46
N ASP A 160 -10.75 -9.87 -8.49
CA ASP A 160 -10.96 -9.00 -9.62
C ASP A 160 -9.66 -8.21 -9.90
N PRO A 161 -9.02 -8.37 -11.09
CA PRO A 161 -7.80 -7.64 -11.43
C PRO A 161 -8.02 -6.12 -11.52
N SER A 162 -9.27 -5.65 -11.58
CA SER A 162 -9.64 -4.24 -11.43
C SER A 162 -9.77 -3.78 -9.97
N VAL A 163 -9.58 -4.70 -9.00
CA VAL A 163 -9.28 -4.46 -7.59
C VAL A 163 -7.76 -4.65 -7.43
N PRO A 164 -6.95 -3.58 -7.58
CA PRO A 164 -5.50 -3.71 -7.60
C PRO A 164 -4.95 -4.15 -6.25
N ASP A 165 -3.84 -4.89 -6.32
CA ASP A 165 -3.05 -5.37 -5.19
C ASP A 165 -2.83 -4.25 -4.14
N PRO A 166 -3.20 -4.45 -2.85
CA PRO A 166 -2.80 -3.57 -1.76
C PRO A 166 -1.28 -3.31 -1.68
N ILE A 167 -0.49 -4.14 -2.35
CA ILE A 167 0.98 -4.18 -2.38
C ILE A 167 1.53 -3.63 -3.73
N ASP A 168 0.75 -2.87 -4.51
CA ASP A 168 1.27 -2.17 -5.71
C ASP A 168 2.17 -0.95 -5.37
N TYR A 169 2.52 -0.80 -4.08
CA TYR A 169 3.52 0.13 -3.55
C TYR A 169 4.82 0.12 -4.36
N ALA A 170 5.28 -1.06 -4.80
CA ALA A 170 6.55 -1.20 -5.51
C ALA A 170 6.52 -0.60 -6.93
N ARG A 171 5.37 -0.62 -7.61
CA ARG A 171 5.23 -0.03 -8.95
C ARG A 171 5.14 1.50 -8.85
N HIS A 172 4.37 2.01 -7.89
CA HIS A 172 4.24 3.44 -7.66
C HIS A 172 5.52 4.08 -7.11
N LEU A 173 6.19 3.46 -6.12
CA LEU A 173 7.50 3.92 -5.65
C LEU A 173 8.51 3.95 -6.80
N ARG A 174 8.48 2.95 -7.69
CA ARG A 174 9.40 2.93 -8.83
C ARG A 174 9.09 4.07 -9.77
N SER A 175 7.82 4.32 -10.09
CA SER A 175 7.44 5.47 -10.92
C SER A 175 7.74 6.82 -10.26
N GLU A 176 7.59 6.95 -8.94
CA GLU A 176 7.91 8.19 -8.22
C GLU A 176 9.43 8.38 -8.08
N VAL A 177 10.20 7.32 -7.82
CA VAL A 177 11.66 7.35 -7.84
C VAL A 177 12.17 7.69 -9.24
N ASP A 178 11.60 7.10 -10.28
CA ASP A 178 11.93 7.38 -11.68
C ASP A 178 11.56 8.82 -12.05
N ARG A 179 10.42 9.33 -11.58
CA ARG A 179 9.98 10.73 -11.76
C ARG A 179 10.93 11.70 -11.06
N LEU A 180 11.25 11.46 -9.79
CA LEU A 180 12.18 12.28 -9.02
C LEU A 180 13.61 12.23 -9.59
N ALA A 181 14.02 11.08 -10.13
CA ALA A 181 15.29 10.95 -10.84
C ALA A 181 15.29 11.77 -12.14
N ALA A 182 14.20 11.72 -12.92
CA ALA A 182 14.05 12.51 -14.14
C ALA A 182 14.01 14.02 -13.86
N GLU A 183 13.34 14.43 -12.77
CA GLU A 183 13.29 15.83 -12.33
C GLU A 183 14.66 16.33 -11.87
N ARG A 184 15.38 15.53 -11.08
CA ARG A 184 16.79 15.80 -10.72
C ARG A 184 17.66 15.97 -11.98
N ASP A 185 17.53 15.08 -12.95
CA ASP A 185 18.33 15.12 -14.17
C ASP A 185 17.99 16.34 -15.04
N ARG A 186 16.72 16.75 -15.08
CA ARG A 186 16.29 18.00 -15.72
C ARG A 186 16.89 19.23 -15.04
N ILE A 187 16.81 19.34 -13.72
CA ILE A 187 17.40 20.45 -12.95
C ILE A 187 18.91 20.51 -13.17
N ALA A 188 19.59 19.35 -13.19
CA ALA A 188 21.01 19.28 -13.47
C ALA A 188 21.36 19.77 -14.89
N GLN A 189 20.52 19.46 -15.89
CA GLN A 189 20.70 19.94 -17.26
C GLN A 189 20.49 21.45 -17.37
N GLU A 190 19.40 21.97 -16.83
CA GLU A 190 19.09 23.41 -16.84
C GLU A 190 20.17 24.21 -16.10
N THR A 191 20.69 23.67 -14.99
CA THR A 191 21.82 24.27 -14.25
C THR A 191 23.10 24.28 -15.09
N ARG A 192 23.42 23.21 -15.81
CA ARG A 192 24.60 23.15 -16.70
C ARG A 192 24.50 24.18 -17.82
N GLU A 193 23.33 24.29 -18.45
CA GLU A 193 23.08 25.25 -19.52
C GLU A 193 23.15 26.71 -19.03
N ALA A 194 22.59 26.99 -17.85
CA ALA A 194 22.66 28.29 -17.21
C ALA A 194 24.13 28.68 -16.89
N CYS A 195 24.89 27.76 -16.29
CA CYS A 195 26.32 27.97 -16.01
C CYS A 195 27.13 28.17 -17.30
N ALA A 196 26.89 27.39 -18.35
CA ALA A 196 27.55 27.55 -19.65
C ALA A 196 27.26 28.93 -20.27
N SER A 197 25.99 29.37 -20.23
CA SER A 197 25.57 30.69 -20.69
C SER A 197 26.24 31.84 -19.92
N VAL A 198 26.38 31.72 -18.60
CA VAL A 198 27.10 32.69 -17.77
C VAL A 198 28.58 32.72 -18.14
N CYS A 199 29.24 31.56 -18.25
CA CYS A 199 30.64 31.45 -18.66
C CYS A 199 30.90 32.06 -20.04
N ASP A 200 30.04 31.81 -21.03
CA ASP A 200 30.19 32.37 -22.38
C ASP A 200 30.02 33.89 -22.40
N ARG A 201 29.07 34.41 -21.62
CA ARG A 201 28.85 35.85 -21.48
C ARG A 201 30.05 36.53 -20.84
N LEU A 202 30.58 35.95 -19.77
CA LEU A 202 31.79 36.42 -19.09
C LEU A 202 33.02 36.34 -19.99
N ARG A 203 33.19 35.28 -20.78
CA ARG A 203 34.28 35.20 -21.79
C ARG A 203 34.19 36.30 -22.84
N ARG A 204 32.98 36.65 -23.30
CA ARG A 204 32.76 37.75 -24.25
C ARG A 204 33.05 39.11 -23.59
N GLU A 205 32.68 39.28 -22.33
CA GLU A 205 33.00 40.48 -21.55
C GLU A 205 34.50 40.60 -21.25
N GLU A 206 35.17 39.52 -20.84
CA GLU A 206 36.62 39.46 -20.65
C GLU A 206 37.37 39.71 -21.96
N GLY A 207 36.95 39.10 -23.07
CA GLY A 207 37.50 39.39 -24.40
C GLY A 207 37.36 40.87 -24.82
N ARG A 208 36.36 41.57 -24.28
CA ARG A 208 36.14 43.01 -24.47
C ARG A 208 36.95 43.87 -23.49
N ILE A 209 37.25 43.35 -22.29
CA ILE A 209 38.06 44.01 -21.26
C ILE A 209 39.56 43.87 -21.56
N TYR A 210 40.04 42.71 -22.02
CA TYR A 210 41.45 42.46 -22.35
C TYR A 210 41.91 43.04 -23.69
N GLY A 211 40.99 43.59 -24.51
CA GLY A 211 41.33 44.41 -25.67
C GLY A 211 41.76 45.85 -25.31
N VAL A 212 41.64 46.25 -24.04
CA VAL A 212 42.00 47.57 -23.53
C VAL A 212 42.89 47.35 -22.31
N GLY A 213 44.20 47.47 -22.47
CA GLY A 213 45.20 47.01 -21.49
C GLY A 213 45.10 47.63 -20.08
N LEU A 214 44.25 47.08 -19.22
CA LEU A 214 44.18 47.39 -17.80
C LEU A 214 44.01 46.09 -17.00
N ALA A 215 44.98 45.84 -16.11
CA ALA A 215 44.97 44.73 -15.17
C ALA A 215 43.84 44.93 -14.13
N THR A 216 42.64 44.46 -14.44
CA THR A 216 41.58 44.36 -13.44
C THR A 216 41.82 43.15 -12.54
N ASP A 217 41.76 43.41 -11.23
CA ASP A 217 41.94 42.47 -10.12
C ASP A 217 41.10 41.18 -10.33
N ARG A 218 41.79 40.09 -10.70
CA ARG A 218 41.22 38.76 -10.98
C ARG A 218 40.28 38.26 -9.87
N SER A 219 40.51 38.70 -8.64
CA SER A 219 39.73 38.38 -7.44
C SER A 219 38.29 38.92 -7.51
N ARG A 220 38.09 40.12 -8.08
CA ARG A 220 36.76 40.75 -8.22
C ARG A 220 35.92 40.10 -9.30
N VAL A 221 36.55 39.68 -10.40
CA VAL A 221 35.88 38.95 -11.49
C VAL A 221 35.42 37.59 -10.99
N ALA A 222 36.29 36.81 -10.34
CA ALA A 222 35.94 35.52 -9.75
C ALA A 222 34.79 35.61 -8.73
N MET A 223 34.80 36.62 -7.85
CA MET A 223 33.72 36.88 -6.89
C MET A 223 32.38 37.21 -7.57
N ARG A 224 32.41 37.92 -8.71
CA ARG A 224 31.22 38.23 -9.48
C ARG A 224 30.66 36.99 -10.17
N VAL A 225 31.52 36.14 -10.76
CA VAL A 225 31.14 34.85 -11.34
C VAL A 225 30.43 33.97 -10.31
N MET A 226 31.00 33.83 -9.11
CA MET A 226 30.43 33.01 -8.05
C MET A 226 29.05 33.52 -7.59
N LYS A 227 28.85 34.84 -7.52
CA LYS A 227 27.55 35.45 -7.17
C LYS A 227 26.49 35.24 -8.25
N GLU A 228 26.87 35.39 -9.52
CA GLU A 228 25.95 35.20 -10.65
C GLU A 228 25.56 33.73 -10.83
N CYS A 229 26.51 32.78 -10.67
CA CYS A 229 26.20 31.34 -10.64
C CYS A 229 25.28 30.98 -9.46
N ALA A 230 25.54 31.51 -8.25
CA ALA A 230 24.69 31.25 -7.10
C ALA A 230 23.27 31.84 -7.24
N ALA A 231 23.11 32.97 -7.95
CA ALA A 231 21.80 33.54 -8.26
C ALA A 231 21.03 32.69 -9.30
N ALA A 232 21.72 32.20 -10.33
CA ALA A 232 21.12 31.31 -11.33
C ALA A 232 20.66 29.97 -10.72
N ILE A 233 21.47 29.37 -9.84
CA ILE A 233 21.11 28.13 -9.11
C ILE A 233 19.87 28.34 -8.24
N ARG A 234 19.78 29.45 -7.49
CA ARG A 234 18.59 29.76 -6.69
C ARG A 234 17.33 29.96 -7.53
N SER A 235 17.44 30.67 -8.65
CA SER A 235 16.32 30.87 -9.57
C SER A 235 15.83 29.57 -10.23
N ALA A 236 16.68 28.55 -10.35
CA ALA A 236 16.30 27.24 -10.85
C ALA A 236 15.61 26.38 -9.78
N GLY A 237 16.01 26.52 -8.51
CA GLY A 237 15.41 25.82 -7.38
C GLY A 237 14.00 26.31 -6.99
N ASP A 238 13.67 27.58 -7.19
CA ASP A 238 12.35 28.15 -6.85
C ASP A 238 11.24 27.87 -7.88
N LYS A 239 11.55 27.19 -9.01
CA LYS A 239 10.61 26.86 -10.10
C LYS A 239 10.18 25.39 -10.16
N ALA A 240 10.74 24.54 -9.29
CA ALA A 240 10.36 23.14 -9.11
C ALA A 240 9.46 23.02 -7.88
#